data_AF-A0A966UR31-F1
#
_entry.id   AF-A0A966UR31-F1
#
_cell.length_a   1.000
_cell.length_b   1.000
_cell.length_c   1.000
_cell.angle_alpha   90.00
_cell.angle_beta   90.00
_cell.angle_gamma   90.00
#
_symmetry.space_group_name_H-M   'P 1'
#
loop_
_entity.id
_entity.type
_entity.pdbx_description
1 polymer ?
#
loop_
_entity_poly.entity_id
_entity_poly.type
_entity_poly.pdbx_seq_one_letter_code
_entity_poly.pdbx_strand_id
1 'polypeptide(L)'
;MDWLQIALHSFNLDTPNWYGWRTHDDNGNKIPNEERMCWEHVIIIKDGAIKPSKQELENRIEQLKNEHEEKILQEKANKQSALNKLSALGLTEAEIKSIIG
;
A
#
# COMPACT_ATOMS: atom_id res chain seq x y z
N MET A 1 0.10 -5.06 -5.18
CA MET A 1 -0.14 -3.87 -4.33
C MET A 1 0.09 -2.65 -5.19
N ASP A 2 -0.90 -1.75 -5.32
CA ASP A 2 -0.71 -0.49 -6.04
C ASP A 2 -0.16 0.57 -5.07
N TRP A 3 1.17 0.63 -4.97
CA TRP A 3 1.84 1.54 -4.02
C TRP A 3 1.59 3.01 -4.32
N LEU A 4 1.46 3.37 -5.60
CA LEU A 4 1.24 4.75 -6.01
C LEU A 4 -0.11 5.25 -5.47
N GLN A 5 -1.18 4.49 -5.72
CA GLN A 5 -2.51 4.86 -5.22
C GLN A 5 -2.58 4.83 -3.70
N ILE A 6 -2.02 3.81 -3.05
CA ILE A 6 -2.01 3.73 -1.58
C ILE A 6 -1.26 4.93 -0.98
N ALA A 7 -0.12 5.30 -1.54
CA ALA A 7 0.63 6.45 -1.09
C ALA A 7 -0.15 7.75 -1.29
N LEU A 8 -0.75 7.98 -2.46
CA LEU A 8 -1.60 9.16 -2.73
C LEU A 8 -2.81 9.25 -1.78
N HIS A 9 -3.44 8.12 -1.45
CA HIS A 9 -4.53 8.05 -0.47
C HIS A 9 -4.09 8.29 0.97
N SER A 10 -2.80 8.11 1.28
CA SER A 10 -2.27 8.41 2.61
C SER A 10 -2.04 9.91 2.85
N PHE A 11 -2.07 10.72 1.79
CA PHE A 11 -2.12 12.18 1.88
C PHE A 11 -3.57 12.67 1.93
N ASN A 12 -3.79 13.85 2.52
CA ASN A 12 -5.10 14.50 2.64
C ASN A 12 -6.15 13.59 3.31
N LEU A 13 -5.83 13.03 4.49
CA LEU A 13 -6.68 12.06 5.20
C LEU A 13 -8.10 12.59 5.50
N ASP A 14 -8.25 13.89 5.71
CA ASP A 14 -9.55 14.54 5.95
C ASP A 14 -10.36 14.74 4.66
N THR A 15 -9.73 14.58 3.50
CA THR A 15 -10.34 14.75 2.16
C THR A 15 -10.07 13.50 1.32
N PRO A 16 -10.73 12.37 1.59
CA PRO A 16 -10.51 11.13 0.84
C PRO A 16 -10.91 11.29 -0.64
N ASN A 17 -10.29 10.54 -1.55
CA ASN A 17 -10.53 10.61 -3.00
C ASN A 17 -10.35 12.03 -3.57
N TRP A 18 -9.31 12.73 -3.13
CA TRP A 18 -9.04 14.12 -3.50
C TRP A 18 -8.44 14.31 -4.88
N TYR A 19 -7.99 13.24 -5.54
CA TYR A 19 -7.29 13.32 -6.81
C TYR A 19 -7.94 12.48 -7.92
N GLY A 20 -7.60 12.83 -9.15
CA GLY A 20 -7.86 12.04 -10.35
C GLY A 20 -6.65 12.02 -11.27
N TRP A 21 -6.82 11.46 -12.46
CA TRP A 21 -5.79 11.40 -13.50
C TRP A 21 -6.13 12.32 -14.66
N ARG A 22 -5.16 13.13 -15.08
CA ARG A 22 -5.23 13.92 -16.31
C ARG A 22 -5.50 12.99 -17.49
N THR A 23 -6.44 13.36 -18.36
CA THR A 23 -6.89 12.53 -19.49
C THR A 23 -6.38 12.98 -20.84
N HIS A 24 -5.93 14.24 -20.96
CA HIS A 24 -5.43 14.81 -22.20
C HIS A 24 -4.15 15.63 -21.94
N ASP A 25 -3.21 15.62 -22.89
CA ASP A 25 -1.98 16.42 -22.84
C ASP A 25 -2.25 17.91 -23.14
N ASP A 26 -1.21 18.74 -23.22
CA ASP A 26 -1.35 20.18 -23.51
C ASP A 26 -1.77 20.47 -24.96
N ASN A 27 -1.62 19.49 -25.86
CA ASN A 27 -2.07 19.56 -27.26
C ASN A 27 -3.52 19.06 -27.44
N GLY A 28 -4.15 18.57 -26.37
CA GLY A 28 -5.48 17.97 -26.41
C GLY A 28 -5.51 16.51 -26.86
N ASN A 29 -4.37 15.83 -26.98
CA ASN A 29 -4.33 14.40 -27.28
C ASN A 29 -4.68 13.60 -26.02
N LYS A 30 -5.45 12.52 -26.20
CA LYS A 30 -5.78 11.60 -25.11
C LYS A 30 -4.54 10.88 -24.61
N ILE A 31 -4.29 10.93 -23.30
CA ILE A 31 -3.21 10.17 -22.64
C ILE A 31 -3.70 8.72 -22.43
N PRO A 32 -2.95 7.70 -22.89
CA PRO A 32 -3.28 6.29 -22.63
C PRO A 32 -3.44 5.99 -21.14
N ASN A 33 -4.32 5.03 -20.80
CA ASN A 33 -4.59 4.70 -19.41
C ASN A 33 -3.34 4.17 -18.67
N GLU A 34 -2.49 3.43 -19.37
CA GLU A 34 -1.25 2.86 -18.84
C GLU A 34 -0.19 3.93 -18.57
N GLU A 35 -0.29 5.08 -19.25
CA GLU A 35 0.67 6.19 -19.14
C GLU A 35 0.19 7.27 -18.16
N ARG A 36 -1.13 7.39 -17.93
CA ARG A 36 -1.69 8.45 -17.07
C ARG A 36 -1.56 8.22 -15.56
N MET A 37 -1.21 7.01 -15.12
CA MET A 37 -1.12 6.66 -13.69
C MET A 37 0.28 6.97 -13.14
N CYS A 38 0.68 8.24 -13.21
CA CYS A 38 1.95 8.74 -12.69
C CYS A 38 1.76 10.09 -11.97
N TRP A 39 2.74 10.46 -11.14
CA TRP A 39 2.67 11.68 -10.32
C TRP A 39 2.39 12.94 -11.17
N GLU A 40 3.01 13.02 -12.36
CA GLU A 40 2.88 14.12 -13.30
C GLU A 40 1.41 14.36 -13.73
N HIS A 41 0.63 13.28 -13.81
CA HIS A 41 -0.76 13.32 -14.26
C HIS A 41 -1.78 13.33 -13.11
N VAL A 42 -1.35 13.38 -11.85
CA VAL A 42 -2.25 13.61 -10.71
C VAL A 42 -2.83 15.03 -10.77
N ILE A 43 -4.15 15.11 -10.77
CA ILE A 43 -4.92 16.37 -10.68
C ILE A 43 -5.75 16.39 -9.40
N ILE A 44 -5.86 17.55 -8.78
CA ILE A 44 -6.74 17.75 -7.62
C ILE A 44 -8.18 17.88 -8.12
N ILE A 45 -9.10 17.13 -7.52
CA ILE A 45 -10.54 17.16 -7.84
C ILE A 45 -11.42 17.56 -6.65
N LYS A 46 -10.81 17.80 -5.47
CA LYS A 46 -11.50 18.28 -4.27
C LYS A 46 -10.83 19.54 -3.74
N ASP A 47 -11.63 20.54 -3.42
CA ASP A 47 -11.15 21.80 -2.86
C ASP A 47 -10.44 21.58 -1.52
N GLY A 48 -9.36 22.33 -1.30
CA GLY A 48 -8.55 22.25 -0.08
C GLY A 48 -7.53 21.11 -0.05
N ALA A 49 -7.58 20.17 -0.99
CA ALA A 49 -6.56 19.13 -1.08
C ALA A 49 -5.24 19.65 -1.66
N ILE A 50 -4.14 19.07 -1.19
CA ILE A 50 -2.79 19.45 -1.59
C ILE A 50 -2.15 18.26 -2.31
N LYS A 51 -1.68 18.50 -3.53
CA LYS A 51 -0.87 17.53 -4.27
C LYS A 51 0.53 17.46 -3.62
N PRO A 52 0.98 16.29 -3.13
CA PRO A 52 2.33 16.16 -2.58
C PRO A 52 3.35 16.37 -3.69
N SER A 53 4.57 16.76 -3.32
CA SER A 53 5.70 16.75 -4.25
C SER A 53 6.03 15.33 -4.71
N LYS A 54 6.75 15.21 -5.83
CA LYS A 54 7.20 13.91 -6.35
C LYS A 54 8.06 13.16 -5.34
N GLN A 55 8.98 13.86 -4.68
CA GLN A 55 9.86 13.29 -3.67
C GLN A 55 9.09 12.80 -2.44
N GLU A 56 8.11 13.57 -1.94
CA GLU A 56 7.27 13.13 -0.81
C GLU A 56 6.48 11.86 -1.14
N LEU A 57 5.95 11.79 -2.36
CA LEU A 57 5.25 10.60 -2.83
C LEU A 57 6.18 9.39 -2.93
N GLU A 58 7.37 9.56 -3.52
CA GLU A 58 8.37 8.49 -3.66
C GLU A 58 8.84 7.99 -2.28
N ASN A 59 9.14 8.91 -1.36
CA ASN A 59 9.49 8.56 0.03
C ASN A 59 8.36 7.78 0.71
N ARG A 60 7.11 8.20 0.51
CA ARG A 60 5.95 7.52 1.10
C ARG A 60 5.73 6.12 0.52
N ILE A 61 5.96 5.94 -0.79
CA ILE A 61 5.92 4.63 -1.45
C ILE A 61 6.96 3.69 -0.85
N GLU A 62 8.20 4.17 -0.65
CA GLU A 62 9.27 3.37 -0.06
C GLU A 62 8.95 2.99 1.39
N GLN A 63 8.49 3.95 2.19
CA GLN A 63 8.06 3.69 3.56
C GLN A 63 6.97 2.61 3.62
N LEU A 64 5.94 2.70 2.78
CA LEU A 64 4.84 1.72 2.74
C LEU A 64 5.30 0.32 2.32
N LYS A 65 6.29 0.22 1.42
CA LYS A 65 6.91 -1.07 1.06
C LYS A 65 7.61 -1.68 2.26
N ASN A 66 8.42 -0.88 2.96
CA ASN A 66 9.15 -1.33 4.15
C ASN A 66 8.18 -1.77 5.26
N GLU A 67 7.17 -0.95 5.58
CA GLU A 67 6.13 -1.28 6.57
C GLU A 67 5.41 -2.60 6.22
N HIS A 68 5.18 -2.87 4.94
CA HIS A 68 4.55 -4.10 4.48
C HIS A 68 5.46 -5.32 4.61
N GLU A 69 6.73 -5.19 4.26
CA GLU A 69 7.73 -6.25 4.45
C GLU A 69 7.90 -6.57 5.94
N GLU A 70 8.01 -5.55 6.78
CA GLU A 70 8.06 -5.69 8.24
C GLU A 70 6.83 -6.42 8.77
N LYS A 71 5.62 -6.05 8.30
CA LYS A 71 4.38 -6.73 8.69
C LYS A 71 4.39 -8.21 8.29
N ILE A 72 4.86 -8.55 7.09
CA ILE A 72 4.99 -9.94 6.64
C ILE A 72 5.97 -10.71 7.52
N LEU A 73 7.12 -10.12 7.85
CA LEU A 73 8.12 -10.74 8.72
C LEU A 73 7.57 -10.95 10.13
N GLN A 74 6.86 -9.95 10.66
CA GLN A 74 6.23 -10.04 11.98
C GLN A 74 5.15 -11.12 12.01
N GLU A 75 4.31 -11.23 10.98
CA GLU A 75 3.30 -12.29 10.88
C GLU A 75 3.93 -13.69 10.83
N LYS A 76 5.04 -13.86 10.09
CA LYS A 76 5.81 -15.12 10.07
C LYS A 76 6.41 -15.44 11.44
N ALA A 77 7.03 -14.45 12.09
CA ALA A 77 7.60 -14.61 13.43
C ALA A 77 6.53 -14.97 14.47
N ASN A 78 5.36 -14.31 14.40
CA ASN A 78 4.23 -14.59 15.27
C ASN A 78 3.70 -16.02 15.07
N LYS A 79 3.57 -16.47 13.82
CA LYS A 79 3.17 -17.86 13.50
C LYS A 79 4.18 -18.87 14.06
N GLN A 80 5.47 -18.66 13.84
CA GLN A 80 6.51 -19.54 14.38
C GLN A 80 6.50 -19.55 15.92
N SER A 81 6.34 -18.38 16.56
CA SER A 81 6.22 -18.28 18.01
C SER A 81 5.02 -19.05 18.54
N ALA A 82 3.87 -18.97 17.86
CA ALA A 82 2.67 -19.72 18.23
C ALA A 82 2.90 -21.24 18.10
N LEU A 83 3.49 -21.71 17.00
CA LEU A 83 3.84 -23.12 16.81
C LEU A 83 4.75 -23.62 17.94
N ASN A 84 5.82 -22.89 18.25
CA ASN A 84 6.75 -23.26 19.31
C ASN A 84 6.06 -23.36 20.68
N LYS A 85 5.14 -22.43 20.98
CA LYS A 85 4.36 -22.46 22.22
C LYS A 85 3.40 -23.66 22.28
N LEU A 86 2.74 -24.00 21.17
CA LEU A 86 1.86 -25.17 21.10
C LEU A 86 2.63 -26.49 21.26
N SER A 87 3.80 -26.61 20.61
CA SER A 87 4.68 -27.77 20.78
C SER A 87 5.20 -27.89 22.22
N ALA A 88 5.53 -26.77 22.87
CA ALA A 88 5.91 -26.77 24.30
C ALA A 88 4.77 -27.19 25.24
N LEU A 89 3.51 -27.10 24.81
CA LEU A 89 2.34 -27.62 25.54
C LEU A 89 2.11 -29.12 25.31
N GLY A 90 2.96 -29.79 24.52
CA GLY A 90 2.93 -31.22 24.28
C GLY A 90 2.14 -31.66 23.04
N LEU A 91 1.65 -30.71 22.22
CA LEU A 91 0.98 -31.06 20.96
C LEU A 91 2.01 -31.46 19.91
N THR A 92 1.69 -32.52 19.16
CA THR A 92 2.45 -32.93 17.98
C THR A 92 2.18 -32.02 16.78
N GLU A 93 3.09 -32.00 15.81
CA GLU A 93 2.90 -31.24 14.56
C GLU A 93 1.61 -31.62 13.83
N ALA A 94 1.22 -32.90 13.85
CA ALA A 94 0.00 -33.39 13.23
C ALA A 94 -1.26 -32.81 13.90
N GLU A 95 -1.28 -32.75 15.24
CA GLU A 95 -2.38 -32.17 16.01
C GLU A 95 -2.48 -30.66 15.80
N ILE A 96 -1.33 -29.97 15.82
CA ILE A 96 -1.27 -28.53 15.55
C ILE A 96 -1.83 -28.23 14.15
N LYS A 97 -1.37 -28.97 13.12
CA LYS A 97 -1.85 -28.81 11.74
C LYS A 97 -3.35 -29.07 11.61
N SER A 98 -3.87 -30.09 12.29
CA SER A 98 -5.31 -30.41 12.33
C SER A 98 -6.15 -29.24 12.91
N ILE A 99 -5.62 -28.49 13.87
CA ILE A 99 -6.31 -27.36 14.50
C ILE A 99 -6.24 -26.09 13.63
N ILE A 100 -5.10 -25.80 13.00
CA ILE A 100 -4.87 -24.52 12.32
C ILE A 100 -5.07 -24.56 10.79
N GLY A 101 -5.16 -25.75 10.18
CA GLY A 101 -5.28 -25.95 8.73
C GLY A 101 -3.94 -26.08 8.02
#